data_AF-A0A9P3A609-F1
#
_entry.id   AF-A0A9P3A609-F1
#
_cell.length_a   1.000
_cell.length_b   1.000
_cell.length_c   1.000
_cell.angle_alpha   90.00
_cell.angle_beta   90.00
_cell.angle_gamma   90.00
#
_symmetry.space_group_name_H-M   'P 1'
#
loop_
_entity.id
_entity.type
_entity.pdbx_description
1 polymer ?
#
loop_
_entity_poly.entity_id
_entity_poly.type
_entity_poly.pdbx_seq_one_letter_code
_entity_poly.pdbx_strand_id
1 'polypeptide(L)'
;MNPSPNPSGPSAPSTPVSAPAPTRRGSALSAGGSVEQRRARREQLREFYGLKGDATTLVKEGGERGELGEDVRADGRERRGARDGNKGNGKGKGKGEGDAEWKEDGVDPLDIDSRAFDATKYYEDLIARSSLSDLMQRASALSSDVGNLQSSRHSLVYNHHHQLFSAGDTISILNSRTPQLLSIVSKLQDSFSSISQLVDAVALSDGPRDDTDTGKLEARVRDGLERLRLMVIAEESPVKIKTCFEGFRADAEALAEGNSEWDGVLQECRDLVEAVPPGPSGELHLGVAAA
;
A
#
# COMPACT_ATOMS: atom_id res chain seq x y z
N MET A 1 6.55 -87.25 -34.42
CA MET A 1 6.97 -85.85 -34.65
C MET A 1 5.83 -85.12 -35.36
N ASN A 2 5.28 -84.12 -34.67
CA ASN A 2 4.34 -83.06 -35.04
C ASN A 2 2.95 -83.34 -35.66
N PRO A 3 1.95 -82.48 -35.36
CA PRO A 3 0.52 -82.79 -35.47
C PRO A 3 -0.24 -82.05 -36.59
N SER A 4 -1.44 -82.57 -36.87
CA SER A 4 -2.51 -82.08 -37.76
C SER A 4 -3.35 -80.92 -37.16
N PRO A 5 -4.22 -80.26 -37.97
CA PRO A 5 -4.59 -78.85 -37.83
C PRO A 5 -5.91 -78.59 -37.08
N ASN A 6 -6.11 -77.34 -36.65
CA ASN A 6 -7.35 -76.83 -36.06
C ASN A 6 -7.90 -75.65 -36.89
N PRO A 7 -9.23 -75.53 -37.12
CA PRO A 7 -9.83 -74.47 -37.93
C PRO A 7 -10.40 -73.29 -37.10
N SER A 8 -10.19 -72.09 -37.65
CA SER A 8 -11.05 -70.90 -37.71
C SER A 8 -11.93 -70.49 -36.51
N GLY A 9 -11.59 -69.34 -35.92
CA GLY A 9 -12.53 -68.42 -35.28
C GLY A 9 -12.27 -66.97 -35.78
N PRO A 10 -13.30 -66.16 -36.09
CA PRO A 10 -13.13 -64.84 -36.71
C PRO A 10 -12.92 -63.69 -35.71
N SER A 11 -11.93 -62.85 -36.06
CA SER A 11 -11.84 -61.38 -36.01
C SER A 11 -12.64 -60.58 -34.97
N ALA A 12 -11.90 -59.83 -34.13
CA ALA A 12 -12.31 -58.54 -33.59
C ALA A 12 -11.26 -57.46 -33.97
N PRO A 13 -11.68 -56.21 -34.22
CA PRO A 13 -10.92 -55.24 -35.01
C PRO A 13 -9.85 -54.45 -34.25
N SER A 14 -8.85 -54.06 -35.02
CA SER A 14 -7.72 -53.20 -34.73
C SER A 14 -8.09 -51.86 -34.10
N THR A 15 -7.34 -51.44 -33.07
CA THR A 15 -7.06 -50.02 -32.81
C THR A 15 -5.60 -49.74 -33.10
N PRO A 16 -5.29 -48.78 -34.01
CA PRO A 16 -3.94 -48.38 -34.29
C PRO A 16 -3.54 -47.11 -33.52
N VAL A 17 -2.22 -46.93 -33.46
CA VAL A 17 -1.52 -45.64 -33.41
C VAL A 17 -1.31 -44.99 -32.03
N SER A 18 -0.06 -45.17 -31.58
CA SER A 18 0.76 -44.20 -30.86
C SER A 18 0.33 -42.74 -31.02
N ALA A 19 0.00 -42.10 -29.91
CA ALA A 19 0.05 -40.64 -29.81
C ALA A 19 1.39 -40.21 -29.18
N PRO A 20 2.03 -39.17 -29.70
CA PRO A 20 3.40 -38.79 -29.36
C PRO A 20 3.48 -38.05 -28.02
N ALA A 21 4.61 -38.21 -27.35
CA ALA A 21 5.00 -37.40 -26.20
C ALA A 21 4.94 -35.89 -26.58
N PRO A 22 4.33 -35.02 -25.76
CA PRO A 22 4.45 -33.59 -25.98
C PRO A 22 5.86 -33.15 -25.60
N THR A 23 6.64 -32.93 -26.65
CA THR A 23 7.89 -32.19 -26.66
C THR A 23 7.77 -30.95 -25.80
N ARG A 24 8.67 -30.88 -24.80
CA ARG A 24 9.08 -29.70 -24.07
C ARG A 24 9.48 -28.61 -25.07
N ARG A 25 8.52 -27.79 -25.49
CA ARG A 25 8.75 -26.59 -26.30
C ARG A 25 8.36 -25.40 -25.45
N GLY A 26 9.34 -24.55 -25.16
CA GLY A 26 9.14 -23.32 -24.43
C GLY A 26 8.02 -22.49 -25.07
N SER A 27 7.04 -22.14 -24.26
CA SER A 27 6.12 -21.05 -24.54
C SER A 27 6.12 -20.17 -23.31
N ALA A 28 7.12 -19.28 -23.26
CA ALA A 28 6.90 -17.96 -22.70
C ALA A 28 5.65 -17.36 -23.37
N LEU A 29 4.90 -16.55 -22.63
CA LEU A 29 3.70 -15.80 -23.02
C LEU A 29 2.35 -16.53 -22.80
N SER A 30 1.88 -16.50 -21.55
CA SER A 30 0.44 -16.30 -21.25
C SER A 30 0.25 -15.83 -19.80
N ALA A 31 0.97 -14.77 -19.42
CA ALA A 31 0.73 -14.03 -18.18
C ALA A 31 -0.32 -12.91 -18.40
N GLY A 32 -1.27 -13.13 -19.32
CA GLY A 32 -2.13 -12.08 -19.87
C GLY A 32 -3.62 -12.44 -19.92
N GLY A 33 -4.09 -13.39 -19.11
CA GLY A 33 -5.52 -13.55 -18.91
C GLY A 33 -6.09 -12.25 -18.32
N SER A 34 -6.95 -11.57 -19.09
CA SER A 34 -7.70 -10.39 -18.64
C SER A 34 -8.28 -10.67 -17.26
N VAL A 35 -8.32 -9.67 -16.39
CA VAL A 35 -8.95 -9.76 -15.06
C VAL A 35 -10.35 -10.37 -15.16
N GLU A 36 -11.03 -10.08 -16.27
CA GLU A 36 -12.35 -10.59 -16.61
C GLU A 36 -12.36 -12.09 -16.95
N GLN A 37 -11.32 -12.59 -17.61
CA GLN A 37 -11.14 -14.02 -17.91
C GLN A 37 -10.83 -14.82 -16.64
N ARG A 38 -10.10 -14.21 -15.70
CA ARG A 38 -9.87 -14.76 -14.36
C ARG A 38 -11.15 -14.74 -13.51
N ARG A 39 -11.96 -13.68 -13.61
CA ARG A 39 -13.28 -13.58 -12.96
C ARG A 39 -14.26 -14.63 -13.50
N ALA A 40 -14.37 -14.76 -14.81
CA ALA A 40 -15.22 -15.76 -15.46
C ALA A 40 -14.82 -17.20 -15.06
N ARG A 41 -13.51 -17.49 -15.01
CA ARG A 41 -13.01 -18.80 -14.55
C ARG A 41 -13.36 -19.05 -13.07
N ARG A 42 -13.31 -18.01 -12.24
CA ARG A 42 -13.72 -18.08 -10.82
C ARG A 42 -15.23 -18.32 -10.67
N GLU A 43 -16.04 -17.75 -11.55
CA GLU A 43 -17.50 -17.95 -11.58
C GLU A 43 -17.88 -19.35 -12.06
N GLN A 44 -17.24 -19.85 -13.13
CA GLN A 44 -17.43 -21.23 -13.61
C GLN A 44 -17.09 -22.28 -12.55
N LEU A 45 -16.02 -22.06 -11.78
CA LEU A 45 -15.67 -22.95 -10.68
C LEU A 45 -16.66 -22.84 -9.50
N ARG A 46 -17.19 -21.66 -9.21
CA ARG A 46 -18.25 -21.50 -8.20
C ARG A 46 -19.53 -22.23 -8.57
N GLU A 47 -19.90 -22.20 -9.85
CA GLU A 47 -21.06 -22.90 -10.39
C GLU A 47 -20.85 -24.43 -10.38
N PHE A 48 -19.67 -24.91 -10.76
CA PHE A 48 -19.33 -26.34 -10.72
C PHE A 48 -19.39 -26.94 -9.31
N TYR A 49 -19.02 -26.18 -8.28
CA TYR A 49 -19.03 -26.63 -6.88
C TYR A 49 -20.31 -26.26 -6.11
N GLY A 50 -21.34 -25.72 -6.77
CA GLY A 50 -22.62 -25.46 -6.13
C GLY A 50 -22.58 -24.37 -5.05
N LEU A 51 -21.57 -23.49 -5.02
CA LEU A 51 -21.45 -22.39 -4.04
C LEU A 51 -22.39 -21.19 -4.34
N LYS A 52 -23.43 -21.37 -5.17
CA LYS A 52 -24.39 -20.32 -5.53
C LYS A 52 -25.70 -20.51 -4.73
N GLY A 53 -25.76 -19.81 -3.60
CA GLY A 53 -26.84 -19.84 -2.60
C GLY A 53 -26.19 -20.14 -1.25
N ASP A 54 -25.91 -19.16 -0.40
CA ASP A 54 -26.82 -18.81 0.71
C ASP A 54 -26.55 -17.39 1.28
N ALA A 55 -26.19 -16.41 0.44
CA ALA A 55 -25.92 -15.04 0.91
C ALA A 55 -27.02 -14.02 0.53
N THR A 56 -28.06 -14.41 -0.20
CA THR A 56 -29.07 -13.47 -0.73
C THR A 56 -30.54 -13.85 -0.48
N THR A 57 -30.83 -14.82 0.39
CA THR A 57 -32.22 -15.22 0.70
C THR A 57 -32.46 -15.29 2.21
N LEU A 58 -32.41 -14.14 2.88
CA LEU A 58 -32.98 -14.00 4.24
C LEU A 58 -33.52 -12.58 4.49
N VAL A 59 -34.24 -11.99 3.52
CA VAL A 59 -35.27 -10.96 3.79
C VAL A 59 -36.31 -10.98 2.67
N LYS A 60 -37.41 -11.72 2.82
CA LYS A 60 -38.76 -11.28 2.44
C LYS A 60 -39.86 -12.30 2.80
N GLU A 61 -41.01 -11.73 3.16
CA GLU A 61 -42.34 -12.31 3.41
C GLU A 61 -42.60 -12.80 4.84
N GLY A 62 -43.54 -12.26 5.62
CA GLY A 62 -44.57 -11.20 5.52
C GLY A 62 -45.22 -11.07 6.91
N GLY A 63 -46.06 -10.12 7.32
CA GLY A 63 -46.67 -8.92 6.76
C GLY A 63 -47.51 -8.25 7.88
N GLU A 64 -47.82 -6.97 7.66
CA GLU A 64 -48.96 -6.17 8.19
C GLU A 64 -48.99 -5.56 9.62
N ARG A 65 -49.29 -4.24 9.57
CA ARG A 65 -49.97 -3.32 10.52
C ARG A 65 -49.22 -2.70 11.69
N GLY A 66 -49.22 -1.36 11.70
CA GLY A 66 -49.20 -0.55 12.91
C GLY A 66 -48.48 0.78 12.76
N GLU A 67 -49.24 1.85 12.50
CA GLU A 67 -48.82 3.24 12.68
C GLU A 67 -48.35 3.52 14.12
N LEU A 68 -47.35 4.39 14.27
CA LEU A 68 -47.37 5.64 15.04
C LEU A 68 -45.91 6.11 15.24
N GLY A 69 -45.66 7.39 14.93
CA GLY A 69 -44.34 8.01 15.00
C GLY A 69 -43.92 8.41 16.41
N GLU A 70 -42.66 8.84 16.55
CA GLU A 70 -42.24 10.08 17.21
C GLU A 70 -40.71 10.17 17.26
N ASP A 71 -40.24 11.41 17.10
CA ASP A 71 -38.86 11.88 17.15
C ASP A 71 -38.17 11.65 18.51
N VAL A 72 -36.91 11.20 18.53
CA VAL A 72 -35.92 11.62 19.55
C VAL A 72 -34.50 11.61 18.97
N ARG A 73 -33.84 12.76 19.07
CA ARG A 73 -32.41 13.04 18.83
C ARG A 73 -31.50 12.42 19.90
N ALA A 74 -30.26 12.15 19.48
CA ALA A 74 -29.01 12.24 20.26
C ALA A 74 -28.88 11.41 21.55
N ASP A 75 -27.87 10.54 21.62
CA ASP A 75 -26.58 10.84 22.27
C ASP A 75 -25.78 9.54 22.44
N GLY A 76 -24.46 9.68 22.49
CA GLY A 76 -23.51 8.57 22.48
C GLY A 76 -23.48 7.73 23.74
N ARG A 77 -22.88 6.55 23.63
CA ARG A 77 -22.04 5.98 24.70
C ARG A 77 -21.19 4.82 24.19
N GLU A 78 -19.89 5.13 24.13
CA GLU A 78 -18.79 4.33 24.67
C GLU A 78 -19.02 2.82 24.81
N ARG A 79 -18.42 2.05 23.91
CA ARG A 79 -17.95 0.70 24.23
C ARG A 79 -16.43 0.70 24.28
N ARG A 80 -15.91 0.99 25.47
CA ARG A 80 -14.51 0.74 25.85
C ARG A 80 -14.29 -0.77 25.85
N GLY A 81 -13.71 -1.30 24.78
CA GLY A 81 -13.19 -2.65 24.74
C GLY A 81 -11.88 -2.71 25.53
N ALA A 82 -11.91 -3.39 26.67
CA ALA A 82 -10.73 -3.70 27.48
C ALA A 82 -9.73 -4.51 26.64
N ARG A 83 -8.56 -3.91 26.40
CA ARG A 83 -7.42 -4.55 25.74
C ARG A 83 -6.54 -5.15 26.84
N ASP A 84 -6.76 -6.42 27.16
CA ASP A 84 -5.86 -7.19 28.03
C ASP A 84 -4.51 -7.36 27.33
N GLY A 85 -3.52 -6.61 27.80
CA GLY A 85 -2.14 -6.70 27.38
C GLY A 85 -1.46 -7.90 28.02
N ASN A 86 -1.50 -9.04 27.35
CA ASN A 86 -0.72 -10.22 27.72
C ASN A 86 0.79 -9.94 27.53
N LYS A 87 1.52 -9.80 28.65
CA LYS A 87 2.98 -9.66 28.70
C LYS A 87 3.65 -10.99 28.36
N GLY A 88 4.09 -11.14 27.11
CA GLY A 88 5.01 -12.19 26.71
C GLY A 88 6.39 -11.98 27.34
N ASN A 89 6.69 -12.76 28.37
CA ASN A 89 8.00 -12.81 29.03
C ASN A 89 8.93 -13.75 28.24
N GLY A 90 9.58 -13.23 27.20
CA GLY A 90 10.58 -13.96 26.42
C GLY A 90 11.91 -14.04 27.15
N LYS A 91 12.07 -15.03 28.04
CA LYS A 91 13.37 -15.37 28.63
C LYS A 91 13.92 -16.61 27.92
N GLY A 92 14.63 -16.36 26.83
CA GLY A 92 15.49 -17.35 26.20
C GLY A 92 16.62 -17.76 27.15
N LYS A 93 16.65 -19.04 27.52
CA LYS A 93 17.87 -19.72 27.95
C LYS A 93 17.95 -21.04 27.21
N GLY A 94 18.77 -21.04 26.16
CA GLY A 94 19.38 -22.25 25.64
C GLY A 94 20.40 -22.78 26.65
N LYS A 95 20.21 -24.03 27.05
CA LYS A 95 21.19 -25.02 27.51
C LYS A 95 20.46 -26.34 27.25
N GLY A 96 20.89 -27.18 26.32
CA GLY A 96 22.21 -27.77 26.29
C GLY A 96 21.97 -29.25 26.60
N GLU A 97 22.11 -30.07 25.56
CA GLU A 97 22.29 -31.53 25.54
C GLU A 97 22.06 -32.23 26.88
N GLY A 98 20.87 -32.80 26.98
CA GLY A 98 20.59 -33.96 27.81
C GLY A 98 19.96 -34.99 26.89
N ASP A 99 20.71 -36.04 26.65
CA ASP A 99 20.37 -37.33 26.07
C ASP A 99 19.12 -37.88 26.77
N ALA A 100 17.97 -37.34 26.39
CA ALA A 100 16.67 -37.93 26.64
C ALA A 100 16.56 -39.14 25.72
N GLU A 101 17.07 -40.26 26.23
CA GLU A 101 16.57 -41.59 25.92
C GLU A 101 15.04 -41.51 25.90
N TRP A 102 14.46 -41.31 24.71
CA TRP A 102 13.07 -41.63 24.46
C TRP A 102 13.01 -43.14 24.66
N LYS A 103 12.74 -43.56 25.90
CA LYS A 103 12.06 -44.84 26.09
C LYS A 103 10.92 -44.83 25.09
N GLU A 104 10.90 -45.82 24.22
CA GLU A 104 9.72 -46.15 23.44
C GLU A 104 8.63 -46.50 24.45
N ASP A 105 8.01 -45.46 25.02
CA ASP A 105 6.82 -45.57 25.84
C ASP A 105 5.80 -46.25 24.95
N GLY A 106 5.37 -47.45 25.39
CA GLY A 106 4.60 -48.42 24.63
C GLY A 106 3.64 -47.77 23.64
N VAL A 107 4.09 -47.67 22.40
CA VAL A 107 3.34 -47.04 21.32
C VAL A 107 2.20 -48.00 21.01
N ASP A 108 1.01 -47.71 21.55
CA ASP A 108 -0.16 -48.57 21.39
C ASP A 108 -0.51 -48.63 19.89
N PRO A 109 -0.40 -49.80 19.25
CA PRO A 109 -0.75 -49.96 17.84
C PRO A 109 -2.25 -49.82 17.59
N LEU A 110 -3.09 -49.79 18.63
CA LEU A 110 -4.54 -49.61 18.56
C LEU A 110 -4.98 -48.14 18.71
N ASP A 111 -4.07 -47.24 19.09
CA ASP A 111 -4.39 -45.81 19.25
C ASP A 111 -4.35 -45.09 17.89
N ILE A 112 -5.46 -44.48 17.48
CA ILE A 112 -5.64 -43.82 16.18
C ILE A 112 -4.73 -42.58 16.05
N ASP A 113 -4.44 -41.91 17.16
CA ASP A 113 -3.62 -40.69 17.18
C ASP A 113 -2.12 -41.00 17.22
N SER A 114 -1.77 -42.28 17.42
CA SER A 114 -0.40 -42.74 17.54
C SER A 114 0.28 -42.95 16.18
N ARG A 115 1.59 -42.67 16.13
CA ARG A 115 2.38 -42.82 14.91
C ARG A 115 2.59 -44.29 14.48
N ALA A 116 2.47 -45.25 15.39
CA ALA A 116 2.56 -46.68 15.08
C ALA A 116 1.19 -47.36 14.94
N PHE A 117 0.12 -46.57 14.71
CA PHE A 117 -1.22 -47.10 14.48
C PHE A 117 -1.23 -48.17 13.37
N ASP A 118 -1.73 -49.35 13.71
CA ASP A 118 -1.93 -50.46 12.78
C ASP A 118 -3.42 -50.66 12.53
N ALA A 119 -3.89 -50.11 11.40
CA ALA A 119 -5.30 -50.12 11.04
C ALA A 119 -5.89 -51.54 10.98
N THR A 120 -5.11 -52.54 10.58
CA THR A 120 -5.59 -53.92 10.46
C THR A 120 -5.84 -54.52 11.83
N LYS A 121 -4.92 -54.36 12.79
CA LYS A 121 -5.09 -54.84 14.17
C LYS A 121 -6.20 -54.10 14.90
N TYR A 122 -6.31 -52.79 14.71
CA TYR A 122 -7.40 -52.00 15.29
C TYR A 122 -8.77 -52.46 14.80
N TYR A 123 -8.89 -52.74 13.50
CA TYR A 123 -10.14 -53.22 12.91
C TYR A 123 -10.52 -54.63 13.38
N GLU A 124 -9.54 -55.53 13.48
CA GLU A 124 -9.75 -56.89 14.00
C GLU A 124 -10.20 -56.88 15.47
N ASP A 125 -9.55 -56.09 16.35
CA ASP A 125 -9.96 -55.93 17.75
C ASP A 125 -11.37 -55.29 17.85
N LEU A 126 -11.64 -54.31 16.98
CA LEU A 126 -12.92 -53.62 16.95
C LEU A 126 -14.07 -54.55 16.57
N ILE A 127 -13.92 -55.39 15.54
CA ILE A 127 -14.96 -56.37 15.17
C ILE A 127 -15.13 -57.43 16.26
N ALA A 128 -14.04 -57.89 16.87
CA ALA A 128 -14.10 -58.93 17.89
C ALA A 128 -14.83 -58.47 19.17
N ARG A 129 -14.79 -57.17 19.50
CA ARG A 129 -15.27 -56.62 20.77
C ARG A 129 -16.54 -55.78 20.68
N SER A 130 -16.89 -55.27 19.50
CA SER A 130 -18.04 -54.36 19.33
C SER A 130 -19.27 -55.04 18.76
N SER A 131 -20.45 -54.51 19.07
CA SER A 131 -21.70 -54.96 18.48
C SER A 131 -21.93 -54.30 17.10
N LEU A 132 -22.81 -54.88 16.28
CA LEU A 132 -23.11 -54.34 14.95
C LEU A 132 -23.61 -52.89 14.98
N SER A 133 -24.40 -52.52 15.99
CA SER A 133 -24.87 -51.13 16.15
C SER A 133 -23.72 -50.17 16.45
N ASP A 134 -22.76 -50.59 17.28
CA ASP A 134 -21.58 -49.79 17.61
C ASP A 134 -20.69 -49.62 16.37
N LEU A 135 -20.55 -50.68 15.56
CA LEU A 135 -19.80 -50.63 14.32
C LEU A 135 -20.44 -49.70 13.28
N MET A 136 -21.78 -49.74 13.13
CA MET A 136 -22.50 -48.81 12.26
C MET A 136 -22.39 -47.36 12.72
N GLN A 137 -22.45 -47.12 14.04
CA GLN A 137 -22.29 -45.79 14.61
C GLN A 137 -20.86 -45.26 14.39
N ARG A 138 -19.84 -46.09 14.64
CA ARG A 138 -18.43 -45.76 14.37
C ARG A 138 -18.17 -45.52 12.88
N ALA A 139 -18.74 -46.31 11.98
CA ALA A 139 -18.62 -46.11 10.55
C ALA A 139 -19.26 -44.77 10.10
N SER A 140 -20.42 -44.42 10.67
CA SER A 140 -21.10 -43.16 10.39
C SER A 140 -20.30 -41.96 10.91
N ALA A 141 -19.74 -42.07 12.13
CA ALA A 141 -18.85 -41.07 12.70
C ALA A 141 -17.58 -40.89 11.86
N LEU A 142 -16.90 -41.98 11.49
CA LEU A 142 -15.72 -41.95 10.63
C LEU A 142 -16.02 -41.31 9.25
N SER A 143 -17.17 -41.63 8.65
CA SER A 143 -17.59 -41.01 7.39
C SER A 143 -17.79 -39.49 7.52
N SER A 144 -18.41 -39.06 8.62
CA SER A 144 -18.53 -37.63 8.97
C SER A 144 -17.16 -36.97 9.16
N ASP A 145 -16.25 -37.63 9.89
CA ASP A 145 -14.92 -37.11 10.16
C ASP A 145 -14.07 -37.01 8.90
N VAL A 146 -14.12 -38.01 8.02
CA VAL A 146 -13.47 -37.97 6.71
C VAL A 146 -14.00 -36.80 5.88
N GLY A 147 -15.33 -36.59 5.86
CA GLY A 147 -15.95 -35.45 5.18
C GLY A 147 -15.49 -34.10 5.74
N ASN A 148 -15.50 -33.96 7.07
CA ASN A 148 -15.04 -32.74 7.76
C ASN A 148 -13.56 -32.48 7.53
N LEU A 149 -12.70 -33.50 7.62
CA LEU A 149 -11.26 -33.39 7.40
C LEU A 149 -10.95 -33.04 5.94
N GLN A 150 -11.71 -33.60 4.99
CA GLN A 150 -11.59 -33.25 3.58
C GLN A 150 -12.03 -31.82 3.31
N SER A 151 -13.13 -31.37 3.90
CA SER A 151 -13.60 -29.98 3.82
C SER A 151 -12.59 -29.01 4.43
N SER A 152 -12.06 -29.33 5.62
CA SER A 152 -11.02 -28.55 6.30
C SER A 152 -9.73 -28.48 5.48
N ARG A 153 -9.27 -29.62 4.93
CA ARG A 153 -8.12 -29.66 4.01
C ARG A 153 -8.36 -28.81 2.78
N HIS A 154 -9.53 -28.92 2.16
CA HIS A 154 -9.87 -28.15 0.96
C HIS A 154 -9.91 -26.66 1.29
N SER A 155 -10.58 -26.26 2.37
CA SER A 155 -10.61 -24.88 2.86
C SER A 155 -9.20 -24.36 3.10
N LEU A 156 -8.34 -25.11 3.80
CA LEU A 156 -6.96 -24.73 4.05
C LEU A 156 -6.18 -24.56 2.75
N VAL A 157 -6.20 -25.57 1.87
CA VAL A 157 -5.47 -25.54 0.59
C VAL A 157 -5.93 -24.36 -0.26
N TYR A 158 -7.24 -24.16 -0.44
CA TYR A 158 -7.75 -23.07 -1.26
C TYR A 158 -7.51 -21.71 -0.61
N ASN A 159 -7.67 -21.60 0.71
CA ASN A 159 -7.43 -20.36 1.43
C ASN A 159 -5.97 -19.94 1.32
N HIS A 160 -5.05 -20.85 1.65
CA HIS A 160 -3.62 -20.58 1.53
C HIS A 160 -3.19 -20.40 0.08
N HIS A 161 -3.70 -21.18 -0.88
CA HIS A 161 -3.26 -21.06 -2.26
C HIS A 161 -3.65 -19.71 -2.87
N HIS A 162 -4.87 -19.23 -2.63
CA HIS A 162 -5.25 -17.91 -3.14
C HIS A 162 -4.56 -16.77 -2.37
N GLN A 163 -4.31 -16.93 -1.06
CA GLN A 163 -3.52 -15.96 -0.31
C GLN A 163 -2.07 -15.88 -0.82
N LEU A 164 -1.42 -17.03 -1.05
CA LEU A 164 -0.06 -17.10 -1.62
C LEU A 164 -0.01 -16.48 -3.00
N PHE A 165 -1.01 -16.77 -3.84
CA PHE A 165 -1.11 -16.17 -5.17
C PHE A 165 -1.33 -14.65 -5.10
N SER A 166 -2.22 -14.17 -4.23
CA SER A 166 -2.48 -12.74 -4.01
C SER A 166 -1.26 -12.01 -3.45
N ALA A 167 -0.52 -12.65 -2.53
CA ALA A 167 0.74 -12.13 -2.01
C ALA A 167 1.80 -12.09 -3.11
N GLY A 168 1.89 -13.14 -3.94
CA GLY A 168 2.75 -13.18 -5.12
C GLY A 168 2.45 -12.06 -6.12
N ASP A 169 1.18 -11.81 -6.43
CA ASP A 169 0.75 -10.69 -7.28
C ASP A 169 1.16 -9.35 -6.67
N THR A 170 0.97 -9.16 -5.36
CA THR A 170 1.38 -7.95 -4.66
C THR A 170 2.90 -7.75 -4.70
N ILE A 171 3.68 -8.80 -4.44
CA ILE A 171 5.15 -8.77 -4.51
C ILE A 171 5.61 -8.44 -5.93
N SER A 172 4.97 -9.02 -6.95
CA SER A 172 5.26 -8.74 -8.36
C SER A 172 5.00 -7.27 -8.69
N ILE A 173 3.85 -6.72 -8.28
CA ILE A 173 3.52 -5.30 -8.45
C ILE A 173 4.54 -4.42 -7.73
N LEU A 174 4.88 -4.74 -6.48
CA LEU A 174 5.88 -4.00 -5.71
C LEU A 174 7.23 -4.03 -6.42
N ASN A 175 7.72 -5.20 -6.84
CA ASN A 175 8.98 -5.33 -7.58
C ASN A 175 8.98 -4.55 -8.90
N SER A 176 7.84 -4.46 -9.59
CA SER A 176 7.75 -3.64 -10.81
C SER A 176 7.83 -2.12 -10.53
N ARG A 177 7.36 -1.68 -9.36
CA ARG A 177 7.31 -0.26 -8.95
C ARG A 177 8.58 0.20 -8.21
N THR A 178 9.28 -0.70 -7.52
CA THR A 178 10.51 -0.39 -6.77
C THR A 178 11.58 0.31 -7.62
N PRO A 179 11.90 -0.11 -8.86
CA PRO A 179 12.88 0.59 -9.69
C PRO A 179 12.49 2.04 -10.00
N GLN A 180 11.18 2.30 -10.19
CA GLN A 180 10.68 3.65 -10.44
C GLN A 180 10.83 4.52 -9.18
N LEU A 181 10.50 3.99 -8.01
CA LEU A 181 10.70 4.69 -6.73
C LEU A 181 12.17 5.00 -6.47
N LEU A 182 13.08 4.03 -6.70
CA LEU A 182 14.52 4.25 -6.58
C LEU A 182 15.01 5.34 -7.53
N SER A 183 14.50 5.37 -8.77
CA SER A 183 14.82 6.44 -9.74
C SER A 183 14.36 7.81 -9.25
N ILE A 184 13.15 7.92 -8.69
CA ILE A 184 12.63 9.17 -8.14
C ILE A 184 13.47 9.64 -6.96
N VAL A 185 13.83 8.75 -6.03
CA VAL A 185 14.68 9.07 -4.88
C VAL A 185 16.07 9.53 -5.33
N SER A 186 16.66 8.90 -6.35
CA SER A 186 17.92 9.35 -6.94
C SER A 186 17.80 10.76 -7.51
N LYS A 187 16.75 11.06 -8.29
CA LYS A 187 16.53 12.42 -8.82
C LYS A 187 16.36 13.45 -7.70
N LEU A 188 15.70 13.06 -6.62
CA LEU A 188 15.48 13.93 -5.47
C LEU A 188 16.81 14.21 -4.74
N GLN A 189 17.66 13.18 -4.58
CA GLN A 189 19.02 13.33 -4.07
C GLN A 189 19.87 14.26 -4.96
N ASP A 190 19.80 14.12 -6.28
CA ASP A 190 20.51 15.00 -7.23
C ASP A 190 20.03 16.45 -7.14
N SER A 191 18.71 16.64 -6.98
CA SER A 191 18.13 17.98 -6.79
C SER A 191 18.57 18.61 -5.48
N PHE A 192 18.63 17.85 -4.38
CA PHE A 192 19.12 18.36 -3.10
C PHE A 192 20.61 18.66 -3.13
N SER A 193 21.41 17.87 -3.84
CA SER A 193 22.82 18.17 -4.07
C SER A 193 22.99 19.47 -4.83
N SER A 194 22.21 19.66 -5.92
CA SER A 194 22.20 20.89 -6.70
C SER A 194 21.78 22.11 -5.87
N ILE A 195 20.73 21.98 -5.06
CA ILE A 195 20.27 23.05 -4.17
C ILE A 195 21.36 23.38 -3.15
N SER A 196 22.00 22.36 -2.56
CA SER A 196 23.08 22.59 -1.59
C SER A 196 24.25 23.35 -2.24
N GLN A 197 24.66 22.95 -3.44
CA GLN A 197 25.69 23.65 -4.21
C GLN A 197 25.30 25.10 -4.54
N LEU A 198 24.04 25.35 -4.90
CA LEU A 198 23.54 26.70 -5.15
C LEU A 198 23.50 27.54 -3.86
N VAL A 199 23.09 26.95 -2.74
CA VAL A 199 23.09 27.62 -1.43
C VAL A 199 24.51 27.98 -1.02
N ASP A 200 25.47 27.07 -1.19
CA ASP A 200 26.88 27.33 -0.92
C ASP A 200 27.43 28.44 -1.83
N ALA A 201 27.07 28.43 -3.13
CA ALA A 201 27.45 29.48 -4.07
C ALA A 201 26.85 30.86 -3.70
N VAL A 202 25.59 30.90 -3.26
CA VAL A 202 24.94 32.14 -2.78
C VAL A 202 25.56 32.62 -1.47
N ALA A 203 25.91 31.71 -0.56
CA ALA A 203 26.58 32.05 0.69
C ALA A 203 28.00 32.63 0.47
N LEU A 204 28.69 32.19 -0.59
CA LEU A 204 30.00 32.74 -0.99
C LEU A 204 29.90 34.04 -1.80
N SER A 205 28.74 34.36 -2.37
CA SER A 205 28.46 35.63 -3.07
C SER A 205 28.26 36.80 -2.13
N ASP A 206 27.97 36.56 -0.85
CA ASP A 206 28.00 37.59 0.19
C ASP A 206 29.49 37.83 0.50
N GLY A 207 30.09 38.79 -0.21
CA GLY A 207 31.50 39.17 -0.07
C GLY A 207 31.86 39.54 1.38
N PRO A 208 33.15 39.80 1.69
CA PRO A 208 33.55 40.15 3.05
C PRO A 208 32.74 41.36 3.51
N ARG A 209 31.77 41.11 4.41
CA ARG A 209 30.97 42.14 5.04
C ARG A 209 31.94 43.04 5.79
N ASP A 210 32.14 44.24 5.25
CA ASP A 210 32.88 45.26 5.97
C ASP A 210 32.02 45.63 7.18
N ASP A 211 32.36 45.08 8.35
CA ASP A 211 31.63 45.24 9.61
C ASP A 211 31.64 46.68 10.15
N THR A 212 32.24 47.59 9.39
CA THR A 212 32.21 49.04 9.60
C THR A 212 30.76 49.53 9.61
N ASP A 213 30.44 50.44 10.53
CA ASP A 213 29.10 51.04 10.61
C ASP A 213 28.73 51.74 9.28
N THR A 214 29.75 52.19 8.52
CA THR A 214 29.63 52.68 7.15
C THR A 214 29.21 51.59 6.17
N GLY A 215 29.83 50.41 6.16
CA GLY A 215 29.47 49.30 5.27
C GLY A 215 28.04 48.79 5.49
N LYS A 216 27.58 48.79 6.74
CA LYS A 216 26.18 48.47 7.08
C LYS A 216 25.20 49.53 6.60
N LEU A 217 25.57 50.81 6.70
CA LEU A 217 24.76 51.93 6.20
C LEU A 217 24.65 51.87 4.68
N GLU A 218 25.76 51.63 3.98
CA GLU A 218 25.80 51.47 2.53
C GLU A 218 24.96 50.29 2.04
N ALA A 219 25.05 49.14 2.71
CA ALA A 219 24.23 47.97 2.40
C ALA A 219 22.74 48.26 2.56
N ARG A 220 22.33 48.93 3.66
CA ARG A 220 20.93 49.31 3.89
C ARG A 220 20.38 50.24 2.80
N VAL A 221 21.19 51.18 2.31
CA VAL A 221 20.77 52.11 1.25
C VAL A 221 20.70 51.40 -0.11
N ARG A 222 21.62 50.48 -0.41
CA ARG A 222 21.55 49.64 -1.64
C ARG A 222 20.33 48.72 -1.64
N ASP A 223 20.08 48.01 -0.53
CA ASP A 223 18.91 47.16 -0.37
C ASP A 223 17.61 47.97 -0.50
N GLY A 224 17.60 49.18 0.08
CA GLY A 224 16.50 50.13 -0.05
C GLY A 224 16.25 50.56 -1.50
N LEU A 225 17.31 50.88 -2.25
CA LEU A 225 17.23 51.25 -3.67
C LEU A 225 16.72 50.09 -4.53
N GLU A 226 17.25 48.88 -4.35
CA GLU A 226 16.80 47.70 -5.11
C GLU A 226 15.33 47.39 -4.82
N ARG A 227 14.92 47.48 -3.55
CA ARG A 227 13.52 47.34 -3.17
C ARG A 227 12.64 48.41 -3.83
N LEU A 228 13.10 49.66 -3.89
CA LEU A 228 12.37 50.75 -4.54
C LEU A 228 12.24 50.51 -6.04
N ARG A 229 13.32 50.09 -6.73
CA ARG A 229 13.29 49.70 -8.14
C ARG A 229 12.29 48.56 -8.41
N LEU A 230 12.27 47.54 -7.56
CA LEU A 230 11.31 46.44 -7.66
C LEU A 230 9.86 46.89 -7.42
N MET A 231 9.61 47.79 -6.46
CA MET A 231 8.27 48.33 -6.19
C MET A 231 7.74 49.22 -7.33
N VAL A 232 8.62 49.96 -8.00
CA VAL A 232 8.29 50.75 -9.20
C VAL A 232 7.95 49.83 -10.37
N ILE A 233 8.74 48.77 -10.60
CA ILE A 233 8.47 47.76 -11.65
C ILE A 233 7.14 47.02 -11.37
N ALA A 234 6.81 46.80 -10.10
CA ALA A 234 5.57 46.14 -9.68
C ALA A 234 4.33 47.05 -9.66
N GLU A 235 4.44 48.31 -10.11
CA GLU A 235 3.35 49.31 -10.14
C GLU A 235 2.65 49.48 -8.78
N GLU A 236 3.40 49.46 -7.69
CA GLU A 236 2.83 49.61 -6.36
C GLU A 236 2.27 51.03 -6.09
N SER A 237 1.39 51.13 -5.09
CA SER A 237 0.78 52.40 -4.69
C SER A 237 1.84 53.49 -4.40
N PRO A 238 1.65 54.72 -4.90
CA PRO A 238 2.63 55.82 -4.73
C PRO A 238 2.90 56.15 -3.27
N VAL A 239 1.95 55.90 -2.37
CA VAL A 239 2.11 56.09 -0.92
C VAL A 239 3.14 55.11 -0.36
N LYS A 240 3.11 53.84 -0.79
CA LYS A 240 4.04 52.81 -0.32
C LYS A 240 5.46 53.07 -0.81
N ILE A 241 5.61 53.53 -2.04
CA ILE A 241 6.90 53.89 -2.63
C ILE A 241 7.53 55.06 -1.85
N LYS A 242 6.74 56.10 -1.54
CA LYS A 242 7.19 57.25 -0.74
C LYS A 242 7.56 56.87 0.70
N THR A 243 6.74 56.07 1.38
CA THR A 243 7.06 55.60 2.74
C THR A 243 8.30 54.70 2.76
N CYS A 244 8.52 53.90 1.71
CA CYS A 244 9.73 53.10 1.56
C CYS A 244 10.97 54.01 1.45
N PHE A 245 10.92 55.03 0.58
CA PHE A 245 12.00 56.01 0.43
C PHE A 245 12.29 56.77 1.74
N GLU A 246 11.26 57.26 2.42
CA GLU A 246 11.41 57.96 3.70
C GLU A 246 12.09 57.12 4.79
N GLY A 247 11.93 55.79 4.75
CA GLY A 247 12.52 54.87 5.72
C GLY A 247 14.04 54.70 5.65
N PHE A 248 14.67 54.98 4.51
CA PHE A 248 16.14 54.93 4.33
C PHE A 248 16.73 56.25 3.82
N ARG A 249 15.90 57.28 3.65
CA ARG A 249 16.31 58.60 3.16
C ARG A 249 17.36 59.26 4.04
N ALA A 250 17.18 59.25 5.36
CA ALA A 250 18.12 59.88 6.30
C ALA A 250 19.50 59.19 6.25
N ASP A 251 19.52 57.88 6.06
CA ASP A 251 20.75 57.09 5.92
C ASP A 251 21.46 57.39 4.59
N ALA A 252 20.69 57.56 3.52
CA ALA A 252 21.22 57.92 2.21
C ALA A 252 21.73 59.36 2.16
N GLU A 253 21.05 60.31 2.81
CA GLU A 253 21.51 61.71 2.99
C GLU A 253 22.81 61.75 3.80
N ALA A 254 22.93 60.98 4.87
CA ALA A 254 24.16 60.87 5.67
C ALA A 254 25.36 60.32 4.88
N LEU A 255 25.14 59.42 3.91
CA LEU A 255 26.19 58.90 3.03
C LEU A 255 26.57 59.87 1.90
N ALA A 256 25.65 60.74 1.49
CA ALA A 256 25.91 61.76 0.46
C ALA A 256 26.67 62.99 1.00
N GLU A 257 26.64 63.23 2.32
CA GLU A 257 27.46 64.24 3.00
C GLU A 257 28.95 63.87 2.99
N GLY A 258 29.56 63.90 1.80
CA GLY A 258 31.00 63.65 1.60
C GLY A 258 31.35 62.74 0.42
N ASN A 259 30.37 62.15 -0.27
CA ASN A 259 30.62 61.26 -1.40
C ASN A 259 29.67 61.54 -2.59
N SER A 260 30.26 61.88 -3.74
CA SER A 260 29.54 62.16 -4.99
C SER A 260 28.80 60.95 -5.55
N GLU A 261 29.23 59.72 -5.21
CA GLU A 261 28.58 58.49 -5.66
C GLU A 261 27.20 58.32 -5.02
N TRP A 262 27.08 58.64 -3.73
CA TRP A 262 25.83 58.52 -2.97
C TRP A 262 24.86 59.67 -3.26
N ASP A 263 25.35 60.84 -3.66
CA ASP A 263 24.51 61.93 -4.16
C ASP A 263 23.82 61.56 -5.48
N GLY A 264 24.53 60.85 -6.37
CA GLY A 264 23.95 60.28 -7.59
C GLY A 264 22.85 59.24 -7.29
N VAL A 265 23.08 58.37 -6.30
CA VAL A 265 22.08 57.36 -5.86
C VAL A 265 20.85 58.02 -5.21
N LEU A 266 21.04 59.06 -4.41
CA LEU A 266 19.93 59.85 -3.86
C LEU A 266 19.12 60.54 -4.95
N GLN A 267 19.80 61.08 -5.96
CA GLN A 267 19.12 61.71 -7.09
C GLN A 267 18.31 60.68 -7.89
N GLU A 268 18.87 59.49 -8.13
CA GLU A 268 18.14 58.39 -8.76
C GLU A 268 16.90 58.00 -7.95
N CYS A 269 17.01 57.91 -6.62
CA CYS A 269 15.86 57.62 -5.75
C CYS A 269 14.79 58.73 -5.84
N ARG A 270 15.19 60.01 -5.86
CA ARG A 270 14.28 61.14 -6.02
C ARG A 270 13.57 61.10 -7.38
N ASP A 271 14.32 60.85 -8.44
CA ASP A 271 13.80 60.73 -9.80
C ASP A 271 12.80 59.55 -9.90
N LEU A 272 13.10 58.40 -9.28
CA LEU A 272 12.19 57.25 -9.24
C LEU A 272 10.91 57.50 -8.44
N VAL A 273 10.95 58.35 -7.40
CA VAL A 273 9.77 58.72 -6.61
C VAL A 273 8.95 59.82 -7.30
N GLU A 274 9.60 60.73 -8.03
CA GLU A 274 8.95 61.84 -8.76
C GLU A 274 8.37 61.39 -10.10
N ALA A 275 8.98 60.40 -10.76
CA ALA A 275 8.46 59.77 -11.98
C ALA A 275 7.16 58.98 -11.77
N VAL A 276 6.76 58.73 -10.51
CA VAL A 276 5.47 58.11 -10.19
C VAL A 276 4.35 59.16 -10.31
N PRO A 277 3.41 59.03 -11.27
CA PRO A 277 2.34 60.00 -11.44
C PRO A 277 1.46 60.07 -10.19
N PRO A 278 0.85 61.23 -9.87
CA PRO A 278 -0.14 61.31 -8.79
C PRO A 278 -1.36 60.47 -9.20
N GLY A 279 -1.37 59.21 -8.76
CA GLY A 279 -2.50 58.31 -8.94
C GLY A 279 -3.75 58.88 -8.24
N PRO A 280 -4.94 58.69 -8.82
CA PRO A 280 -6.16 59.31 -8.32
C PRO A 280 -6.43 58.87 -6.89
N SER A 281 -6.71 59.84 -6.03
CA SER A 281 -7.29 59.63 -4.71
C SER A 281 -8.38 58.58 -4.78
N GLY A 282 -8.28 57.55 -3.93
CA GLY A 282 -9.16 56.41 -3.96
C GLY A 282 -10.64 56.79 -3.93
N GLU A 283 -11.36 56.45 -5.00
CA GLU A 283 -12.75 56.05 -4.90
C GLU A 283 -12.82 54.56 -5.21
N LEU A 284 -13.12 53.79 -4.16
CA LEU A 284 -13.57 52.41 -4.25
C LEU A 284 -14.93 52.41 -4.98
N HIS A 285 -14.92 52.23 -6.30
CA HIS A 285 -16.10 51.75 -7.00
C HIS A 285 -16.20 50.23 -6.86
N LEU A 286 -16.94 49.82 -5.82
CA LEU A 286 -17.64 48.54 -5.77
C LEU A 286 -18.59 48.46 -6.97
N GLY A 287 -18.08 47.96 -8.10
CA GLY A 287 -18.87 47.58 -9.25
C GLY A 287 -19.57 46.25 -8.99
N VAL A 288 -20.78 46.32 -8.47
CA VAL A 288 -21.81 45.29 -8.62
C VAL A 288 -21.98 44.99 -10.11
N ALA A 289 -21.76 43.74 -10.51
CA ALA A 289 -22.24 43.21 -11.78
C ALA A 289 -22.99 41.90 -11.50
N ALA A 290 -24.29 42.05 -11.27
CA ALA A 290 -25.28 41.02 -11.47
C ALA A 290 -25.93 41.26 -12.84
N ALA A 291 -25.80 40.29 -13.74
CA ALA A 291 -26.78 39.85 -14.75
C ALA A 291 -26.16 38.72 -15.57
#